data_AF-A0A210PVY3-F1
#
_entry.id   AF-A0A210PVY3-F1
#
_cell.length_a   1.000
_cell.length_b   1.000
_cell.length_c   1.000
_cell.angle_alpha   90.00
_cell.angle_beta   90.00
_cell.angle_gamma   90.00
#
_symmetry.space_group_name_H-M   'P 1'
#
loop_
_entity.id
_entity.type
_entity.pdbx_description
1 polymer ?
#
loop_
_entity_poly.entity_id
_entity_poly.type
_entity_poly.pdbx_seq_one_letter_code
_entity_poly.pdbx_strand_id
1 'polypeptide(L)'
;MMKALIQRVTQAKVTVDGETVSSIGKGLCVLIGITHKDSPKEMEYMVRKILNLRLFDDDQGKRWAKNVMEKNFEVLCVSQFTLCTILKGNRPDFHAAMAPEQSQEFYAEFVKQMGETYDPSKIKDGVFGAYMQVHIQNDGPVTIPLETPISLQEEGKKQKKWNNPKNQSSNASKSTPVQQQSSVPVSGPEVSCEGAEAMSSEPQGGTESQQDQS
;
A
#
# COMPACT_ATOMS: atom_id res chain seq x y z
N MET A 1 7.93 -8.52 10.31
CA MET A 1 7.99 -8.48 8.85
C MET A 1 6.70 -9.04 8.36
N MET A 2 5.88 -8.20 7.76
CA MET A 2 4.60 -8.58 7.21
C MET A 2 4.86 -9.48 6.00
N LYS A 3 4.05 -10.53 5.88
CA LYS A 3 4.16 -11.52 4.83
C LYS A 3 2.87 -11.58 4.05
N ALA A 4 2.97 -11.84 2.75
CA ALA A 4 1.82 -12.13 1.92
C ALA A 4 2.12 -13.30 0.99
N LEU A 5 1.16 -14.20 0.81
CA LEU A 5 1.20 -15.21 -0.25
C LEU A 5 0.11 -14.85 -1.25
N ILE A 6 0.54 -14.38 -2.42
CA ILE A 6 -0.34 -13.88 -3.47
C ILE A 6 -0.54 -14.96 -4.51
N GLN A 7 -1.78 -15.25 -4.86
CA GLN A 7 -2.12 -16.19 -5.91
C GLN A 7 -2.97 -15.49 -6.96
N ARG A 8 -2.58 -15.63 -8.23
CA ARG A 8 -3.42 -15.20 -9.34
C ARG A 8 -4.57 -16.19 -9.48
N VAL A 9 -5.80 -15.70 -9.62
CA VAL A 9 -6.98 -16.55 -9.64
C VAL A 9 -7.92 -16.21 -10.79
N THR A 10 -8.58 -17.24 -11.31
CA THR A 10 -9.75 -17.07 -12.19
C THR A 10 -11.01 -16.81 -11.38
N GLN A 11 -11.08 -17.37 -10.17
CA GLN A 11 -12.07 -17.10 -9.13
C GLN A 11 -11.53 -17.55 -7.77
N ALA A 12 -12.00 -16.91 -6.70
CA ALA A 12 -11.76 -17.37 -5.34
C ALA A 12 -12.95 -17.03 -4.44
N LYS A 13 -13.18 -17.83 -3.40
CA LYS A 13 -14.22 -17.57 -2.41
C LYS A 13 -13.86 -18.07 -1.02
N VAL A 14 -14.47 -17.47 -0.02
CA VAL A 14 -14.42 -17.91 1.37
C VAL A 14 -15.77 -18.48 1.74
N THR A 15 -15.78 -19.63 2.41
CA THR A 15 -16.97 -20.15 3.09
C THR A 15 -16.73 -20.33 4.58
N VAL A 16 -17.78 -20.14 5.36
CA VAL A 16 -17.85 -20.41 6.81
C VAL A 16 -19.09 -21.28 7.02
N ASP A 17 -18.92 -22.40 7.71
CA ASP A 17 -20.00 -23.38 7.93
C ASP A 17 -20.74 -23.82 6.64
N GLY A 18 -20.01 -23.84 5.51
CA GLY A 18 -20.53 -24.21 4.19
C GLY A 18 -21.20 -23.06 3.42
N GLU A 19 -21.43 -21.91 4.05
CA GLU A 19 -22.03 -20.74 3.40
C GLU A 19 -20.98 -19.80 2.83
N THR A 20 -21.24 -19.25 1.63
CA THR A 20 -20.31 -18.31 1.00
C THR A 20 -20.47 -16.93 1.62
N VAL A 21 -19.44 -16.47 2.30
CA VAL A 21 -19.39 -15.14 2.94
C VAL A 21 -18.80 -14.08 2.02
N SER A 22 -17.98 -14.50 1.04
CA SER A 22 -17.25 -13.61 0.16
C SER A 22 -16.74 -14.35 -1.07
N SER A 23 -16.72 -13.68 -2.22
CA SER A 23 -16.22 -14.23 -3.48
C SER A 23 -15.72 -13.15 -4.42
N ILE A 24 -14.75 -13.53 -5.25
CA ILE A 24 -14.23 -12.73 -6.37
C ILE A 24 -14.20 -13.56 -7.65
N GLY A 25 -14.30 -12.87 -8.79
CA GLY A 25 -13.94 -13.40 -10.10
C GLY A 25 -12.43 -13.35 -10.34
N LYS A 26 -12.03 -12.92 -11.55
CA LYS A 26 -10.61 -12.81 -11.91
C LYS A 26 -9.90 -11.80 -11.02
N GLY A 27 -8.70 -12.16 -10.56
CA GLY A 27 -7.92 -11.28 -9.72
C GLY A 27 -6.87 -11.97 -8.87
N LEU A 28 -6.76 -11.54 -7.61
CA LEU A 28 -5.78 -12.04 -6.65
C LEU A 28 -6.46 -12.59 -5.39
N CYS A 29 -6.06 -13.77 -4.93
CA CYS A 29 -6.29 -14.22 -3.56
C CYS A 29 -4.99 -14.01 -2.75
N VAL A 30 -5.09 -13.28 -1.65
CA VAL A 30 -3.94 -12.83 -0.86
C VAL A 30 -4.09 -13.32 0.57
N LEU A 31 -3.22 -14.24 0.98
CA LEU A 31 -3.09 -14.67 2.37
C LEU A 31 -2.10 -13.76 3.09
N ILE A 32 -2.51 -13.16 4.21
CA ILE A 32 -1.76 -12.07 4.85
C ILE A 32 -1.31 -12.50 6.26
N GLY A 33 0.00 -12.55 6.47
CA GLY A 33 0.63 -12.83 7.76
C GLY A 33 1.13 -11.55 8.40
N ILE A 34 0.62 -11.22 9.59
CA ILE A 34 1.02 -10.05 10.38
C ILE A 34 1.82 -10.51 11.59
N THR A 35 2.99 -9.91 11.79
CA THR A 35 3.90 -10.21 12.91
C THR A 35 3.81 -9.14 13.99
N HIS A 36 4.19 -9.48 15.22
CA HIS A 36 4.21 -8.53 16.36
C HIS A 36 5.16 -7.32 16.19
N LYS A 37 5.95 -7.28 15.10
CA LYS A 37 6.87 -6.17 14.80
C LYS A 37 6.38 -5.25 13.70
N ASP A 38 5.25 -5.57 13.07
CA ASP A 38 4.75 -4.79 11.94
C ASP A 38 4.09 -3.49 12.42
N SER A 39 4.24 -2.45 11.60
CA SER A 39 3.74 -1.12 11.84
C SER A 39 3.03 -0.59 10.59
N PRO A 40 2.38 0.59 10.65
CA PRO A 40 1.75 1.19 9.48
C PRO A 40 2.68 1.32 8.26
N LYS A 41 3.99 1.46 8.46
CA LYS A 41 4.97 1.51 7.36
C LYS A 41 5.04 0.21 6.57
N GLU A 42 5.05 -0.92 7.27
CA GLU A 42 5.04 -2.25 6.64
C GLU A 42 3.73 -2.50 5.89
N MET A 43 2.61 -2.03 6.46
CA MET A 43 1.28 -2.08 5.85
C MET A 43 1.24 -1.30 4.54
N GLU A 44 1.61 -0.01 4.56
CA GLU A 44 1.67 0.88 3.39
C GLU A 44 2.56 0.31 2.28
N TYR A 45 3.70 -0.27 2.65
CA TYR A 45 4.58 -0.95 1.69
C TYR A 45 3.87 -2.14 1.04
N MET A 46 3.26 -3.01 1.85
CA MET A 46 2.65 -4.25 1.38
C MET A 46 1.44 -3.98 0.49
N VAL A 47 0.56 -3.05 0.87
CA VAL A 47 -0.60 -2.60 0.06
C VAL A 47 -0.15 -2.16 -1.33
N ARG A 48 0.80 -1.21 -1.37
CA ARG A 48 1.33 -0.67 -2.62
C ARG A 48 2.01 -1.75 -3.46
N LYS A 49 2.73 -2.69 -2.83
CA LYS A 49 3.42 -3.78 -3.54
C LYS A 49 2.44 -4.77 -4.15
N ILE A 50 1.42 -5.20 -3.42
CA ILE A 50 0.38 -6.12 -3.91
C ILE A 50 -0.35 -5.50 -5.11
N LEU A 51 -0.84 -4.27 -4.96
CA LEU A 51 -1.67 -3.61 -5.99
C LEU A 51 -0.89 -3.32 -7.27
N ASN A 52 0.43 -3.07 -7.19
CA ASN A 52 1.27 -2.77 -8.34
C ASN A 52 2.01 -3.98 -8.94
N LEU A 53 1.86 -5.18 -8.36
CA LEU A 53 2.50 -6.39 -8.89
C LEU A 53 1.93 -6.72 -10.28
N ARG A 54 2.82 -6.81 -11.27
CA ARG A 54 2.45 -7.14 -12.64
C ARG A 54 2.35 -8.65 -12.85
N LEU A 55 1.17 -9.19 -12.61
CA LEU A 55 0.89 -10.63 -12.68
C LEU A 55 -0.01 -11.03 -13.85
N PHE A 56 -0.50 -10.06 -14.61
CA PHE A 56 -1.40 -10.28 -15.73
C PHE A 56 -0.76 -9.89 -17.05
N ASP A 57 -1.22 -10.54 -18.12
CA ASP A 57 -0.78 -10.24 -19.47
C ASP A 57 -1.54 -8.98 -19.97
N ASP A 58 -0.90 -8.21 -20.85
CA ASP A 58 -1.59 -7.13 -21.54
C ASP A 58 -2.46 -7.66 -22.69
N ASP A 59 -3.21 -6.77 -23.32
CA ASP A 59 -4.16 -7.14 -24.37
C ASP A 59 -3.46 -7.51 -25.70
N GLN A 60 -2.14 -7.28 -25.80
CA GLN A 60 -1.29 -7.71 -26.91
C GLN A 60 -0.58 -9.05 -26.63
N GLY A 61 -0.84 -9.67 -25.47
CA GLY A 61 -0.25 -10.94 -25.07
C GLY A 61 1.14 -10.82 -24.44
N LYS A 62 1.62 -9.62 -24.12
CA LYS A 62 2.87 -9.46 -23.38
C LYS A 62 2.68 -9.95 -21.95
N ARG A 63 3.47 -10.95 -21.59
CA ARG A 63 3.41 -11.55 -20.25
C ARG A 63 3.91 -10.61 -19.16
N TRP A 64 3.34 -10.70 -17.97
CA TRP A 64 3.78 -9.96 -16.77
C TRP A 64 3.78 -8.43 -16.95
N ALA A 65 2.78 -7.93 -17.68
CA ALA A 65 2.74 -6.54 -18.11
C ALA A 65 1.81 -5.67 -17.26
N LYS A 66 0.74 -6.25 -16.71
CA LYS A 66 -0.35 -5.53 -16.05
C LYS A 66 -0.54 -5.98 -14.61
N ASN A 67 -0.86 -5.02 -13.73
CA ASN A 67 -1.26 -5.29 -12.36
C ASN A 67 -2.78 -5.47 -12.22
N VAL A 68 -3.23 -5.80 -11.00
CA VAL A 68 -4.66 -6.09 -10.73
C VAL A 68 -5.56 -4.87 -11.00
N MET A 69 -5.07 -3.67 -10.69
CA MET A 69 -5.82 -2.43 -10.88
C MET A 69 -5.99 -2.11 -12.36
N GLU A 70 -4.92 -2.24 -13.15
CA GLU A 70 -4.94 -2.00 -14.59
C GLU A 70 -5.88 -2.94 -15.36
N LYS A 71 -6.12 -4.15 -14.84
CA LYS A 71 -7.10 -5.10 -15.40
C LYS A 71 -8.51 -4.92 -14.83
N ASN A 72 -8.71 -3.99 -13.91
CA ASN A 72 -9.96 -3.79 -13.18
C ASN A 72 -10.48 -5.06 -12.46
N PHE A 73 -9.55 -5.86 -11.97
CA PHE A 73 -9.80 -7.15 -11.33
C PHE A 73 -9.94 -7.02 -9.80
N GLU A 74 -10.38 -8.10 -9.16
CA GLU A 74 -10.71 -8.08 -7.74
C GLU A 74 -9.57 -8.64 -6.86
N VAL A 75 -9.61 -8.33 -5.57
CA VAL A 75 -8.66 -8.87 -4.58
C VAL A 75 -9.44 -9.44 -3.41
N LEU A 76 -9.20 -10.70 -3.09
CA LEU A 76 -9.71 -11.36 -1.88
C LEU A 76 -8.58 -11.46 -0.87
N CYS A 77 -8.67 -10.68 0.20
CA CYS A 77 -7.77 -10.71 1.34
C CYS A 77 -8.25 -11.76 2.35
N VAL A 78 -7.32 -12.54 2.92
CA VAL A 78 -7.61 -13.46 4.02
C VAL A 78 -6.49 -13.39 5.06
N SER A 79 -6.84 -13.20 6.32
CA SER A 79 -5.88 -13.24 7.43
C SER A 79 -5.29 -14.66 7.60
N GLN A 80 -3.95 -14.76 7.67
CA GLN A 80 -3.23 -16.03 7.69
C GLN A 80 -2.00 -15.98 8.60
N PHE A 81 -2.21 -16.02 9.91
CA PHE A 81 -1.13 -15.98 10.91
C PHE A 81 -0.10 -17.11 10.75
N THR A 82 -0.48 -18.23 10.13
CA THR A 82 0.42 -19.37 9.93
C THR A 82 1.58 -19.07 8.98
N LEU A 83 1.50 -18.01 8.16
CA LEU A 83 2.65 -17.54 7.38
C LEU A 83 3.79 -17.04 8.29
N CYS A 84 3.48 -16.64 9.52
CA CYS A 84 4.44 -16.23 10.54
C CYS A 84 5.01 -17.43 11.32
N THR A 85 4.89 -18.66 10.80
CA THR A 85 5.41 -19.87 11.44
C THR A 85 6.93 -19.89 11.52
N ILE A 86 7.44 -20.41 12.63
CA ILE A 86 8.81 -20.86 12.83
C ILE A 86 8.74 -22.34 13.17
N LEU A 87 9.52 -23.17 12.48
CA LEU A 87 9.53 -24.60 12.73
C LEU A 87 10.56 -24.95 13.81
N LYS A 88 10.11 -25.58 14.89
CA LYS A 88 10.97 -26.23 15.90
C LYS A 88 10.92 -27.74 15.65
N GLY A 89 11.85 -28.23 14.84
CA GLY A 89 11.72 -29.55 14.22
C GLY A 89 10.51 -29.56 13.27
N ASN A 90 9.56 -30.48 13.48
CA ASN A 90 8.33 -30.54 12.68
C ASN A 90 7.14 -29.81 13.32
N ARG A 91 7.32 -29.24 14.52
CA ARG A 91 6.25 -28.53 15.23
C ARG A 91 6.23 -27.06 14.80
N PRO A 92 5.10 -26.54 14.29
CA PRO A 92 4.96 -25.12 14.03
C PRO A 92 4.84 -24.33 15.34
N ASP A 93 5.52 -23.19 15.38
CA ASP A 93 5.50 -22.21 16.45
C ASP A 93 5.15 -20.84 15.86
N PHE A 94 4.18 -20.16 16.47
CA PHE A 94 3.62 -18.91 15.93
C PHE A 94 3.91 -17.69 16.81
N HIS A 95 4.89 -17.75 17.72
CA HIS A 95 5.23 -16.61 18.59
C HIS A 95 5.64 -15.34 17.82
N ALA A 96 6.00 -15.47 16.53
CA ALA A 96 6.29 -14.33 15.68
C ALA A 96 5.03 -13.60 15.19
N ALA A 97 3.86 -14.24 15.19
CA ALA A 97 2.59 -13.61 14.80
C ALA A 97 2.20 -12.50 15.78
N MET A 98 1.44 -11.52 15.28
CA MET A 98 0.80 -10.51 16.13
C MET A 98 -0.30 -11.17 16.99
N ALA A 99 -0.54 -10.67 18.20
CA ALA A 99 -1.60 -11.17 19.07
C ALA A 99 -2.99 -10.97 18.42
N PRO A 100 -3.99 -11.84 18.66
CA PRO A 100 -5.26 -11.83 17.94
C PRO A 100 -6.00 -10.49 17.96
N GLU A 101 -6.11 -9.84 19.12
CA GLU A 101 -6.85 -8.58 19.29
C GLU A 101 -6.19 -7.46 18.47
N GLN A 102 -4.88 -7.31 18.62
CA GLN A 102 -4.11 -6.31 17.87
C GLN A 102 -4.10 -6.63 16.36
N SER A 103 -4.03 -7.92 16.01
CA SER A 103 -4.00 -8.36 14.62
C SER A 103 -5.33 -8.12 13.91
N GLN A 104 -6.46 -8.20 14.62
CA GLN A 104 -7.77 -7.93 14.05
C GLN A 104 -7.88 -6.46 13.62
N GLU A 105 -7.50 -5.53 14.50
CA GLU A 105 -7.48 -4.09 14.21
C GLU A 105 -6.51 -3.76 13.06
N PHE A 106 -5.30 -4.32 13.11
CA PHE A 106 -4.28 -4.10 12.08
C PHE A 106 -4.72 -4.64 10.72
N TYR A 107 -5.34 -5.81 10.70
CA TYR A 107 -5.85 -6.42 9.48
C TYR A 107 -7.01 -5.63 8.88
N ALA A 108 -7.95 -5.16 9.71
CA ALA A 108 -9.05 -4.32 9.25
C ALA A 108 -8.54 -3.02 8.60
N GLU A 109 -7.54 -2.36 9.20
CA GLU A 109 -6.93 -1.17 8.61
C GLU A 109 -6.19 -1.50 7.30
N PHE A 110 -5.52 -2.66 7.21
CA PHE A 110 -4.91 -3.11 5.96
C PHE A 110 -5.94 -3.25 4.83
N VAL A 111 -7.07 -3.92 5.08
CA VAL A 111 -8.14 -4.10 4.08
C VAL A 111 -8.75 -2.74 3.67
N LYS A 112 -8.96 -1.84 4.65
CA LYS A 112 -9.41 -0.47 4.40
C LYS A 112 -8.44 0.30 3.52
N GLN A 113 -7.14 0.26 3.83
CA GLN A 113 -6.11 0.94 3.04
C GLN A 113 -5.98 0.39 1.61
N MET A 114 -6.17 -0.93 1.42
CA MET A 114 -6.28 -1.53 0.08
C MET A 114 -7.44 -0.91 -0.70
N GLY A 115 -8.61 -0.75 -0.07
CA GLY A 115 -9.79 -0.15 -0.66
C GLY A 115 -9.60 1.32 -1.00
N GLU A 116 -9.03 2.12 -0.09
CA GLU A 116 -8.72 3.54 -0.31
C GLU A 116 -7.69 3.76 -1.43
N THR A 117 -6.73 2.84 -1.58
CA THR A 117 -5.68 2.94 -2.61
C THR A 117 -6.18 2.51 -3.99
N TYR A 118 -7.13 1.57 -4.05
CA TYR A 118 -7.63 1.00 -5.31
C TYR A 118 -9.11 1.33 -5.55
N ASP A 119 -10.00 0.50 -5.01
CA ASP A 119 -11.46 0.65 -5.10
C ASP A 119 -12.07 -0.26 -4.02
N PRO A 120 -12.82 0.29 -3.03
CA PRO A 120 -13.42 -0.51 -1.97
C PRO A 120 -14.36 -1.60 -2.48
N SER A 121 -14.99 -1.42 -3.64
CA SER A 121 -15.88 -2.43 -4.24
C SER A 121 -15.13 -3.66 -4.75
N LYS A 122 -13.84 -3.51 -5.09
CA LYS A 122 -12.96 -4.55 -5.65
C LYS A 122 -12.17 -5.31 -4.60
N ILE A 123 -12.12 -4.81 -3.37
CA ILE A 123 -11.46 -5.46 -2.24
C ILE A 123 -12.50 -6.25 -1.45
N LYS A 124 -12.31 -7.56 -1.38
CA LYS A 124 -13.12 -8.49 -0.60
C LYS A 124 -12.31 -9.06 0.56
N ASP A 125 -13.00 -9.37 1.64
CA ASP A 125 -12.42 -9.93 2.86
C ASP A 125 -13.02 -11.32 3.13
N GLY A 126 -12.33 -12.13 3.94
CA GLY A 126 -12.93 -13.26 4.64
C GLY A 126 -13.60 -12.81 5.96
N VAL A 127 -13.61 -13.71 6.95
CA VAL A 127 -14.10 -13.42 8.29
C VAL A 127 -12.96 -13.67 9.27
N PHE A 128 -12.39 -12.58 9.82
CA PHE A 128 -11.25 -12.68 10.72
C PHE A 128 -11.54 -13.59 11.92
N GLY A 129 -10.61 -14.50 12.24
CA GLY A 129 -10.72 -15.42 13.37
C GLY A 129 -11.72 -16.58 13.19
N ALA A 130 -12.52 -16.60 12.12
CA ALA A 130 -13.41 -17.72 11.83
C ALA A 130 -12.65 -18.89 11.22
N TYR A 131 -13.18 -20.10 11.42
CA TYR A 131 -12.74 -21.27 10.65
C TYR A 131 -13.31 -21.17 9.24
N MET A 132 -12.43 -20.98 8.26
CA MET A 132 -12.79 -20.70 6.88
C MET A 132 -12.33 -21.83 5.95
N GLN A 133 -13.12 -22.12 4.92
CA GLN A 133 -12.63 -22.81 3.73
C GLN A 133 -12.38 -21.77 2.65
N VAL A 134 -11.12 -21.62 2.23
CA VAL A 134 -10.72 -20.72 1.16
C VAL A 134 -10.57 -21.52 -0.13
N HIS A 135 -11.50 -21.32 -1.05
CA HIS A 135 -11.48 -21.95 -2.37
C HIS A 135 -10.70 -21.06 -3.32
N ILE A 136 -9.63 -21.60 -3.91
CA ILE A 136 -8.70 -20.85 -4.75
C ILE A 136 -8.56 -21.59 -6.08
N GLN A 137 -9.07 -21.01 -7.16
CA GLN A 137 -8.83 -21.52 -8.50
C GLN A 137 -7.63 -20.80 -9.13
N ASN A 138 -6.44 -21.29 -8.79
CA ASN A 138 -5.16 -20.69 -9.18
C ASN A 138 -4.98 -20.71 -10.71
N ASP A 139 -4.68 -19.55 -11.28
CA ASP A 139 -4.60 -19.30 -12.72
C ASP A 139 -3.13 -19.29 -13.19
N GLY A 140 -2.67 -20.42 -13.74
CA GLY A 140 -1.31 -20.59 -14.25
C GLY A 140 -0.69 -21.97 -13.96
N PRO A 141 -0.38 -22.30 -12.69
CA PRO A 141 -0.55 -21.47 -11.49
C PRO A 141 0.53 -20.39 -11.34
N VAL A 142 0.18 -19.27 -10.71
CA VAL A 142 1.09 -18.18 -10.34
C VAL A 142 0.94 -17.90 -8.85
N THR A 143 2.03 -18.07 -8.10
CA THR A 143 2.07 -17.86 -6.65
C THR A 143 3.34 -17.09 -6.27
N ILE A 144 3.17 -15.96 -5.59
CA ILE A 144 4.26 -15.05 -5.24
C ILE A 144 4.28 -14.82 -3.72
N PRO A 145 5.31 -15.30 -3.02
CA PRO A 145 5.55 -14.88 -1.65
C PRO A 145 6.15 -13.46 -1.64
N LEU A 146 5.61 -12.59 -0.79
CA LEU A 146 6.16 -11.28 -0.48
C LEU A 146 6.46 -11.17 1.00
N GLU A 147 7.54 -10.48 1.32
CA GLU A 147 7.88 -10.06 2.68
C GLU A 147 8.32 -8.59 2.65
N THR A 148 8.01 -7.85 3.71
CA THR A 148 8.52 -6.47 3.86
C THR A 148 10.04 -6.47 4.11
N PRO A 149 10.81 -5.56 3.49
CA PRO A 149 12.26 -5.47 3.71
C PRO A 149 12.65 -5.22 5.17
N ILE A 150 13.78 -5.78 5.59
CA ILE A 150 14.35 -5.59 6.94
C ILE A 150 14.67 -4.10 7.22
N SER A 151 15.10 -3.34 6.21
CA SER A 151 15.51 -1.94 6.34
C SER A 151 14.42 -1.01 6.88
N LEU A 152 13.15 -1.27 6.57
CA LEU A 152 12.01 -0.47 7.07
C LEU A 152 11.92 -0.48 8.60
N GLN A 153 12.33 -1.59 9.24
CA GLN A 153 12.32 -1.71 10.69
C GLN A 153 13.43 -0.89 11.36
N GLU A 154 14.59 -0.75 10.70
CA GLU A 154 15.73 -0.03 11.24
C GLU A 154 15.51 1.49 11.20
N GLU A 155 14.89 1.98 10.13
CA GLU A 155 14.49 3.38 10.00
C GLU A 155 13.44 3.77 11.05
N GLY A 156 12.45 2.91 11.29
CA GLY A 156 11.46 3.09 12.36
C GLY A 156 12.09 3.18 13.76
N LYS A 157 13.10 2.36 14.05
CA LYS A 157 13.84 2.38 15.32
C LYS A 157 14.70 3.64 15.48
N LYS A 158 15.38 4.09 14.43
CA LYS A 158 16.19 5.32 14.44
C LYS A 158 15.32 6.55 14.69
N GLN A 159 14.18 6.66 14.03
CA GLN A 159 13.23 7.77 14.20
C GLN A 159 12.71 7.85 15.66
N LYS A 160 12.32 6.70 16.25
CA LYS A 160 11.86 6.65 17.66
C LYS A 160 12.97 6.99 18.67
N LYS A 161 14.23 6.65 18.37
CA LYS A 161 15.39 7.00 19.22
C LYS A 161 15.72 8.50 19.17
N TRP A 162 15.59 9.14 18.01
CA TRP A 162 15.81 10.57 17.84
C TRP A 162 14.70 11.40 18.52
N ASN A 163 13.45 10.98 18.39
CA ASN A 163 12.28 11.68 18.97
C ASN A 163 12.09 11.42 20.48
N ASN A 164 13.00 10.71 21.15
CA ASN A 164 12.91 10.49 22.58
C ASN A 164 13.36 11.76 23.34
N PRO A 165 12.51 12.39 24.18
CA PRO A 165 12.82 13.65 24.85
C PRO A 165 14.06 13.59 25.77
N LYS A 166 14.49 12.39 26.19
CA LYS A 166 15.76 12.19 26.92
C LYS A 166 17.02 12.43 26.09
N ASN A 167 16.90 12.46 24.76
CA ASN A 167 18.03 12.59 23.82
C ASN A 167 18.21 14.04 23.31
N GLN A 168 17.35 14.98 23.72
CA GLN A 168 17.45 16.40 23.38
C GLN A 168 18.17 17.24 24.47
N SER A 169 18.68 16.61 25.53
CA SER A 169 19.45 17.28 26.59
C SER A 169 20.95 16.98 26.48
N SER A 170 21.59 17.46 25.41
CA SER A 170 23.04 17.67 25.37
C SER A 170 23.44 18.49 24.15
N ASN A 171 23.10 19.77 24.13
CA ASN A 171 23.85 20.80 23.39
C ASN A 171 23.31 22.19 23.76
N ALA A 172 23.60 22.62 24.98
CA ALA A 172 23.44 24.02 25.37
C ALA A 172 24.61 24.41 26.28
N SER A 173 25.78 24.64 25.68
CA SER A 173 26.85 25.42 26.31
C SER A 173 28.02 25.61 25.33
N LYS A 174 28.06 26.78 24.69
CA LYS A 174 29.22 27.71 24.63
C LYS A 174 29.05 28.71 23.47
N SER A 175 28.69 29.95 23.81
CA SER A 175 29.11 31.14 23.07
C SER A 175 29.06 32.36 24.00
N THR A 176 30.24 32.83 24.38
CA THR A 176 30.49 34.08 25.13
C THR A 176 30.54 35.26 24.12
N PRO A 177 30.20 36.50 24.51
CA PRO A 177 29.80 37.55 23.56
C PRO A 177 30.98 38.40 23.07
N VAL A 178 30.88 38.95 21.87
CA VAL A 178 31.78 40.01 21.37
C VAL A 178 30.95 41.23 20.95
N GLN A 179 31.51 42.38 21.31
CA GLN A 179 30.93 43.71 21.39
C GLN A 179 30.57 44.36 20.05
N GLN A 180 29.65 45.31 20.19
CA GLN A 180 29.07 46.20 19.21
C GLN A 180 29.99 47.40 18.93
N GLN A 181 30.15 47.77 17.66
CA GLN A 181 30.34 49.16 17.26
C GLN A 181 29.87 49.40 15.81
N SER A 182 29.34 50.60 15.63
CA SER A 182 28.40 51.08 14.61
C SER A 182 29.06 51.83 13.45
N SER A 183 28.44 51.79 12.26
CA SER A 183 28.13 52.98 11.46
C SER A 183 27.24 52.65 10.23
N VAL A 184 26.23 53.48 10.03
CA VAL A 184 25.26 53.56 8.90
C VAL A 184 25.74 54.67 7.93
N PRO A 185 25.03 55.13 6.86
CA PRO A 185 23.97 54.59 5.98
C PRO A 185 24.32 54.74 4.46
N VAL A 186 23.49 54.39 3.45
CA VAL A 186 22.52 55.30 2.77
C VAL A 186 21.85 54.62 1.54
N SER A 187 20.57 54.98 1.33
CA SER A 187 19.72 55.08 0.11
C SER A 187 19.27 53.86 -0.73
N GLY A 188 17.95 53.71 -0.85
CA GLY A 188 17.21 52.90 -1.86
C GLY A 188 17.09 53.57 -3.24
N PRO A 189 15.98 53.48 -4.00
CA PRO A 189 14.79 52.62 -3.88
C PRO A 189 14.50 51.78 -5.16
N GLU A 190 13.30 51.18 -5.16
CA GLU A 190 12.62 50.26 -6.09
C GLU A 190 12.70 50.55 -7.60
N VAL A 191 12.60 49.48 -8.42
CA VAL A 191 11.97 49.56 -9.75
C VAL A 191 11.07 48.34 -9.99
N SER A 192 9.88 48.69 -10.44
CA SER A 192 8.67 47.98 -10.83
C SER A 192 8.80 46.98 -12.00
N CYS A 193 7.87 46.03 -12.03
CA CYS A 193 7.51 45.23 -13.20
C CYS A 193 6.45 45.97 -14.03
N GLU A 194 6.72 46.17 -15.33
CA GLU A 194 5.73 46.47 -16.38
C GLU A 194 5.83 45.37 -17.44
N GLY A 195 4.73 44.68 -17.76
CA GLY A 195 4.00 44.86 -19.03
C GLY A 195 4.20 43.61 -19.92
N ALA A 196 3.27 43.12 -20.74
CA ALA A 196 1.95 43.59 -21.14
C ALA A 196 1.13 42.42 -21.72
N GLU A 197 -0.19 42.65 -21.75
CA GLU A 197 -1.27 42.19 -22.66
C GLU A 197 -0.84 41.72 -24.08
N ALA A 198 -1.60 41.03 -24.94
CA ALA A 198 -2.90 40.34 -25.02
C ALA A 198 -3.04 39.88 -26.50
N MET A 199 -4.25 39.40 -26.89
CA MET A 199 -4.78 39.14 -28.24
C MET A 199 -4.63 37.69 -28.75
N SER A 200 -5.69 36.86 -28.64
CA SER A 200 -6.86 36.71 -29.54
C SER A 200 -6.48 36.02 -30.86
N SER A 201 -7.15 35.02 -31.42
CA SER A 201 -8.60 34.79 -31.59
C SER A 201 -8.84 33.39 -32.20
N GLU A 202 -9.92 32.73 -31.78
CA GLU A 202 -10.69 31.71 -32.53
C GLU A 202 -11.58 32.42 -33.60
N PRO A 203 -12.20 31.77 -34.63
CA PRO A 203 -13.12 30.63 -34.43
C PRO A 203 -13.44 29.64 -35.60
N GLN A 204 -14.01 28.50 -35.18
CA GLN A 204 -15.19 27.72 -35.67
C GLN A 204 -15.38 27.19 -37.12
N GLY A 205 -15.98 25.98 -37.14
CA GLY A 205 -16.87 25.41 -38.18
C GLY A 205 -16.55 23.93 -38.45
N GLY A 206 -17.30 22.90 -38.01
CA GLY A 206 -18.71 22.55 -38.32
C GLY A 206 -18.71 21.57 -39.52
N THR A 207 -19.14 20.30 -39.47
CA THR A 207 -20.53 19.84 -39.36
C THR A 207 -20.61 18.29 -39.42
N GLU A 208 -21.73 17.75 -38.92
CA GLU A 208 -22.16 16.35 -38.83
C GLU A 208 -22.46 15.64 -40.17
N SER A 209 -22.48 14.30 -40.15
CA SER A 209 -23.59 13.52 -40.73
C SER A 209 -23.68 12.11 -40.13
N GLN A 210 -24.91 11.72 -39.78
CA GLN A 210 -25.40 10.39 -39.39
C GLN A 210 -25.85 9.55 -40.61
N GLN A 211 -26.27 8.31 -40.32
CA GLN A 211 -27.08 7.34 -41.11
C GLN A 211 -26.27 6.26 -41.87
N ASP A 212 -26.64 4.97 -41.94
CA ASP A 212 -27.78 4.20 -41.43
C ASP A 212 -27.46 2.69 -41.44
N GLN A 213 -28.38 1.94 -40.86
CA GLN A 213 -28.60 0.48 -40.72
C GLN A 213 -28.15 -0.48 -41.84
N SER A 214 -27.77 -1.70 -41.41
CA SER A 214 -28.31 -3.01 -41.87
C SER A 214 -27.92 -4.11 -40.88
#